data_AF-A0A3C1L8V2-F1
#
_entry.id   AF-A0A3C1L8V2-F1
#
_cell.length_a   1.000
_cell.length_b   1.000
_cell.length_c   1.000
_cell.angle_alpha   90.00
_cell.angle_beta   90.00
_cell.angle_gamma   90.00
#
_symmetry.space_group_name_H-M   'P 1'
#
loop_
_entity.id
_entity.type
_entity.pdbx_description
1 polymer ?
#
loop_
_entity_poly.entity_id
_entity_poly.type
_entity_poly.pdbx_seq_one_letter_code
_entity_poly.pdbx_strand_id
1 'polypeptide(L)'
;MNRRDELAAFLRARREALRPSDVGLPPGRGRRTPGLRREEIALLAGVSVTWYTWLEQGRPINASVDVLEALARSLRLDDAERHHLLALATRVAGDPVPDVEDAPDALVRLIASMDPAPAYVLGPRWEFLAWNRAQSHLYPMIDRLEPDERNLVWVFFAEPTARELVVDWPDQARRILAEFRAGTAGLRADPKVL
;
A
#
# COMPACT_ATOMS: atom_id res chain seq x y z
N MET A 1 19.45 -2.08 0.36
CA MET A 1 18.90 -1.50 1.59
C MET A 1 17.66 -2.30 1.93
N ASN A 2 17.51 -2.78 3.17
CA ASN A 2 16.30 -3.50 3.57
C ASN A 2 15.23 -2.46 3.96
N ARG A 3 13.96 -2.74 3.68
CA ARG A 3 12.82 -1.88 4.00
C ARG A 3 12.80 -1.35 5.44
N ARG A 4 13.21 -2.15 6.43
CA ARG A 4 13.33 -1.72 7.83
C ARG A 4 14.39 -0.63 7.99
N ASP A 5 15.46 -0.68 7.21
CA ASP A 5 16.47 0.37 7.15
C ASP A 5 15.90 1.62 6.48
N GLU A 6 15.06 1.47 5.46
CA GLU A 6 14.35 2.58 4.80
C GLU A 6 13.34 3.25 5.74
N LEU A 7 12.55 2.46 6.48
CA LEU A 7 11.65 2.97 7.52
C LEU A 7 12.43 3.70 8.62
N ALA A 8 13.52 3.11 9.09
CA ALA A 8 14.39 3.71 10.09
C ALA A 8 15.00 5.03 9.60
N ALA A 9 15.48 5.07 8.36
CA ALA A 9 16.03 6.27 7.73
C ALA A 9 14.97 7.36 7.55
N PHE A 10 13.77 6.98 7.09
CA PHE A 10 12.64 7.90 6.94
C PHE A 10 12.24 8.53 8.27
N LEU A 11 12.03 7.73 9.31
CA LEU A 11 11.67 8.22 10.65
C LEU A 11 12.75 9.13 11.22
N ARG A 12 14.02 8.76 11.07
CA ARG A 12 15.16 9.56 11.51
C ARG A 12 15.20 10.92 10.80
N ALA A 13 15.06 10.93 9.47
CA ALA A 13 15.07 12.16 8.68
C ALA A 13 13.94 13.10 9.10
N ARG A 14 12.73 12.57 9.30
CA ARG A 14 11.55 13.36 9.73
C ARG A 14 11.72 13.93 11.14
N ARG A 15 12.23 13.13 12.08
CA ARG A 15 12.52 13.61 13.44
C ARG A 15 13.57 14.72 13.44
N GLU A 16 14.62 14.58 12.64
CA GLU A 16 15.73 15.53 12.60
C GLU A 16 15.37 16.84 11.88
N ALA A 17 14.37 16.81 11.00
CA ALA A 17 13.85 18.00 10.33
C ALA A 17 12.90 18.84 11.21
N LEU A 18 12.20 18.22 12.16
CA LEU A 18 11.19 18.91 12.97
C LEU A 18 11.83 19.63 14.17
N ARG A 19 11.50 20.91 14.38
CA ARG A 19 12.00 21.67 15.52
C ARG A 19 11.11 21.48 16.74
N PRO A 20 11.64 21.56 17.98
CA PRO A 20 10.84 21.52 19.21
C PRO A 20 9.66 22.51 19.20
N SER A 21 9.89 23.73 18.69
CA SER A 21 8.86 24.76 18.57
C SER A 21 7.68 24.34 17.70
N ASP A 22 7.92 23.51 16.67
CA ASP A 22 6.91 23.10 15.70
C ASP A 22 5.89 22.13 16.32
N VAL A 23 6.22 21.55 17.47
CA VAL A 23 5.39 20.62 18.27
C VAL A 23 5.09 21.16 19.67
N GLY A 24 5.29 22.46 19.90
CA GLY A 24 4.96 23.12 21.18
C GLY A 24 5.93 22.81 22.33
N LEU A 25 7.12 22.26 22.05
CA LEU A 25 8.16 22.02 23.04
C LEU A 25 9.13 23.21 23.14
N PRO A 26 9.65 23.51 24.35
CA PRO A 26 10.60 24.59 24.53
C PRO A 26 11.95 24.27 23.83
N PRO A 27 12.63 25.27 23.26
CA PRO A 27 14.00 25.10 22.77
C PRO A 27 14.93 24.85 23.96
N GLY A 28 15.18 23.58 24.28
CA GLY A 28 16.04 23.16 25.38
C GLY A 28 17.43 23.81 25.35
N ARG A 29 17.99 24.13 26.53
CA ARG A 29 19.35 24.70 26.66
C ARG A 29 20.42 23.66 26.28
N GLY A 30 21.43 24.07 25.51
CA GLY A 30 22.64 23.26 25.22
C GLY A 30 22.43 22.10 24.24
N ARG A 31 21.48 22.19 23.30
CA ARG A 31 21.22 21.12 22.32
C ARG A 31 22.33 21.06 21.27
N ARG A 32 22.86 19.85 21.03
CA ARG A 32 23.81 19.54 19.93
C ARG A 32 23.12 19.23 18.61
N THR A 33 21.83 18.90 18.63
CA THR A 33 21.05 18.53 17.44
C THR A 33 19.87 19.50 17.29
N PRO A 34 19.64 20.08 16.10
CA PRO A 34 18.57 21.06 15.89
C PRO A 34 17.16 20.45 15.89
N GLY A 35 17.03 19.17 15.52
CA GLY A 35 15.76 18.45 15.49
C GLY A 35 15.30 17.86 16.83
N LEU A 36 14.18 17.14 16.78
CA LEU A 36 13.61 16.45 17.95
C LEU A 36 14.50 15.29 18.42
N ARG A 37 14.50 15.03 19.72
CA ARG A 37 15.12 13.85 20.34
C ARG A 37 14.18 12.65 20.24
N ARG A 38 14.74 11.45 20.34
CA ARG A 38 13.96 10.20 20.40
C ARG A 38 12.97 10.21 21.56
N GLU A 39 13.40 10.71 22.71
CA GLU A 39 12.57 10.84 23.91
C GLU A 39 11.35 11.73 23.68
N GLU A 40 11.50 12.82 22.92
CA GLU A 40 10.42 13.76 22.65
C GLU A 40 9.38 13.17 21.69
N ILE A 41 9.82 12.46 20.63
CA ILE A 41 8.89 11.75 19.75
C ILE A 41 8.17 10.63 20.48
N ALA A 42 8.91 9.84 21.29
CA ALA A 42 8.34 8.76 22.06
C ALA A 42 7.25 9.27 23.01
N LEU A 43 7.50 10.39 23.69
CA LEU A 43 6.52 11.06 24.55
C LEU A 43 5.29 11.52 23.75
N LEU A 44 5.49 12.22 22.64
CA LEU A 44 4.39 12.75 21.81
C LEU A 44 3.52 11.63 21.21
N ALA A 45 4.14 10.52 20.81
CA ALA A 45 3.46 9.38 20.21
C ALA A 45 2.91 8.37 21.24
N GLY A 46 3.18 8.57 22.54
CA GLY A 46 2.71 7.67 23.59
C GLY A 46 3.37 6.29 23.58
N VAL A 47 4.64 6.20 23.16
CA VAL A 47 5.43 4.96 23.10
C VAL A 47 6.66 5.03 24.00
N SER A 48 7.27 3.89 24.31
CA SER A 48 8.52 3.89 25.07
C SER A 48 9.71 4.36 24.22
N VAL A 49 10.65 5.07 24.85
CA VAL A 49 11.87 5.58 24.19
C VAL A 49 12.71 4.44 23.61
N THR A 50 12.81 3.32 24.34
CA THR A 50 13.52 2.11 23.90
C THR A 50 12.89 1.52 22.65
N TRP A 51 11.56 1.45 22.60
CA TRP A 51 10.85 0.92 21.44
C TRP A 51 11.05 1.81 20.20
N TYR A 52 10.91 3.13 20.35
CA TYR A 52 11.16 4.07 19.25
C TYR A 52 12.63 4.03 18.78
N THR A 53 13.57 3.82 19.70
CA THR A 53 14.99 3.64 19.35
C THR A 53 15.21 2.39 18.51
N TRP A 54 14.56 1.27 18.85
CA TRP A 54 14.63 0.04 18.05
C TRP A 54 14.02 0.22 16.66
N LEU A 55 12.94 1.00 16.55
CA LEU A 55 12.32 1.34 15.28
C LEU A 55 13.29 2.13 14.38
N GLU A 56 13.95 3.16 14.92
CA GLU A 56 15.00 3.92 14.22
C GLU A 56 16.32 3.15 13.98
N GLN A 57 16.46 1.96 14.54
CA GLN A 57 17.58 1.05 14.30
C GLN A 57 17.26 -0.04 13.26
N GLY A 58 16.03 -0.07 12.74
CA GLY A 58 15.60 -1.10 11.78
C GLY A 58 15.48 -2.50 12.39
N ARG A 59 15.36 -2.60 13.72
CA ARG A 59 15.22 -3.90 14.40
C ARG A 59 13.91 -4.59 13.99
N PRO A 60 13.85 -5.93 14.04
CA PRO A 60 12.65 -6.69 13.73
C PRO A 60 11.61 -6.55 14.84
N ILE A 61 10.86 -5.44 14.84
CA ILE A 61 9.77 -5.18 15.77
C ILE A 61 8.50 -4.83 14.99
N ASN A 62 7.35 -5.24 15.52
CA ASN A 62 6.05 -4.94 14.92
C ASN A 62 5.49 -3.64 15.51
N ALA A 63 4.97 -2.78 14.64
CA ALA A 63 4.23 -1.58 15.02
C ALA A 63 2.78 -1.75 14.59
N SER A 64 1.83 -1.52 15.50
CA SER A 64 0.41 -1.49 15.12
C SER A 64 0.12 -0.25 14.26
N VAL A 65 -0.95 -0.33 13.48
CA VAL A 65 -1.42 0.82 12.68
C VAL A 65 -1.66 2.04 13.57
N ASP A 66 -2.28 1.86 14.75
CA ASP A 66 -2.53 2.95 15.69
C ASP A 66 -1.24 3.65 16.16
N VAL A 67 -0.18 2.88 16.39
CA VAL A 67 1.13 3.42 16.78
C VAL A 67 1.76 4.19 15.62
N LEU A 68 1.66 3.67 14.39
CA LEU A 68 2.16 4.36 13.20
C LEU A 68 1.40 5.67 12.93
N GLU A 69 0.09 5.69 13.15
CA GLU A 69 -0.74 6.89 13.05
C GLU A 69 -0.40 7.92 14.14
N ALA A 70 -0.11 7.47 15.37
CA ALA A 70 0.38 8.34 16.43
C ALA A 70 1.76 8.96 16.08
N LEU A 71 2.65 8.17 15.48
CA LEU A 71 3.94 8.65 14.97
C LEU A 71 3.77 9.64 13.83
N ALA A 72 2.88 9.37 12.87
CA ALA A 72 2.60 10.28 11.76
C ALA A 72 2.13 11.66 12.24
N ARG A 73 1.20 11.67 13.22
CA ARG A 73 0.73 12.91 13.86
C ARG A 73 1.85 13.63 14.61
N SER A 74 2.65 12.90 15.38
CA SER A 74 3.75 13.46 16.19
C SER A 74 4.86 14.05 15.33
N LEU A 75 5.12 13.45 14.16
CA LEU A 75 6.09 13.92 13.18
C LEU A 75 5.52 14.98 12.22
N ARG A 76 4.23 15.33 12.38
CA ARG A 76 3.49 16.26 11.50
C ARG A 76 3.63 15.92 10.01
N LEU A 77 3.56 14.64 9.70
CA LEU A 77 3.63 14.15 8.32
C LEU A 77 2.42 14.66 7.52
N ASP A 78 2.65 15.01 6.27
CA ASP A 78 1.56 15.24 5.32
C ASP A 78 0.92 13.91 4.87
N ASP A 79 -0.14 13.99 4.06
CA ASP A 79 -0.86 12.80 3.60
C ASP A 79 0.00 11.86 2.75
N ALA A 80 0.95 12.38 1.97
CA ALA A 80 1.82 11.55 1.14
C ALA A 80 2.87 10.82 2.00
N GLU A 81 3.45 11.53 2.96
CA GLU A 81 4.42 11.02 3.92
C GLU A 81 3.79 10.01 4.88
N ARG A 82 2.55 10.25 5.31
CA ARG A 82 1.76 9.31 6.10
C ARG A 82 1.49 8.01 5.34
N HIS A 83 1.04 8.11 4.08
CA HIS A 83 0.87 6.91 3.23
C HIS A 83 2.19 6.17 3.05
N HIS A 84 3.29 6.90 2.86
CA HIS A 84 4.62 6.30 2.71
C HIS A 84 5.06 5.58 4.00
N LEU A 85 4.85 6.18 5.17
CA LEU A 85 5.14 5.56 6.47
C LEU A 85 4.39 4.23 6.63
N LEU A 86 3.06 4.24 6.41
CA LEU A 86 2.24 3.05 6.50
C LEU A 86 2.71 2.01 5.48
N ALA A 87 2.94 2.41 4.23
CA ALA A 87 3.43 1.53 3.18
C ALA A 87 4.81 0.96 3.47
N LEU A 88 5.67 1.61 4.27
CA LEU A 88 6.98 1.14 4.77
C LEU A 88 6.90 0.31 6.07
N ALA A 89 5.78 0.35 6.78
CA ALA A 89 5.58 -0.44 8.00
C ALA A 89 4.68 -1.69 7.82
N THR A 90 3.68 -1.67 6.93
CA THR A 90 2.66 -2.75 6.81
C THR A 90 2.95 -3.84 5.78
N ARG A 91 3.60 -3.52 4.67
CA ARG A 91 4.10 -4.51 3.69
C ARG A 91 5.21 -5.35 4.34
N VAL A 92 4.90 -6.57 4.74
CA VAL A 92 5.94 -7.50 5.18
C VAL A 92 6.81 -7.85 3.98
N ALA A 93 8.09 -7.47 4.02
CA ALA A 93 9.03 -7.87 2.99
C ALA A 93 9.22 -9.38 3.07
N GLY A 94 8.79 -10.10 2.03
CA GLY A 94 8.99 -11.54 1.92
C GLY A 94 7.91 -12.42 2.54
N ASP A 95 6.79 -11.87 3.01
CA ASP A 95 5.62 -12.73 3.21
C ASP A 95 5.13 -13.15 1.83
N PRO A 96 4.92 -14.46 1.58
CA PRO A 96 4.23 -14.89 0.38
C PRO A 96 2.91 -14.13 0.32
N VAL A 97 2.64 -13.51 -0.83
CA VAL A 97 1.29 -13.05 -1.14
C VAL A 97 0.41 -14.26 -0.89
N PRO A 98 -0.61 -14.16 0.00
CA PRO A 98 -1.51 -15.28 0.19
C PRO A 98 -2.02 -15.69 -1.18
N ASP A 99 -1.95 -16.98 -1.51
CA ASP A 99 -2.62 -17.47 -2.71
C ASP A 99 -4.12 -17.36 -2.41
N VAL A 100 -4.67 -16.19 -2.71
CA VAL A 100 -6.10 -15.91 -2.62
C VAL A 100 -6.67 -16.46 -3.92
N GLU A 101 -7.03 -17.73 -3.90
CA GLU A 101 -7.72 -18.36 -5.04
C GLU A 101 -9.17 -17.89 -5.14
N ASP A 102 -9.80 -17.56 -4.01
CA ASP A 102 -11.22 -17.18 -3.93
C ASP A 102 -11.44 -15.80 -3.30
N ALA A 103 -12.40 -15.06 -3.87
CA ALA A 103 -12.87 -13.83 -3.27
C ALA A 103 -13.63 -14.11 -1.94
N PRO A 104 -13.41 -13.33 -0.87
CA PRO A 104 -14.22 -13.42 0.34
C PRO A 104 -15.72 -13.29 0.07
N ASP A 105 -16.54 -14.15 0.68
CA ASP A 105 -18.01 -14.18 0.48
C ASP A 105 -18.69 -12.81 0.63
N ALA A 106 -18.20 -11.97 1.54
CA ALA A 106 -18.73 -10.63 1.74
C ALA A 106 -18.55 -9.73 0.50
N LEU A 107 -17.41 -9.85 -0.18
CA LEU A 107 -17.13 -9.12 -1.43
C LEU A 107 -17.95 -9.69 -2.58
N VAL A 108 -18.13 -11.02 -2.65
CA VAL A 108 -19.01 -11.66 -3.63
C VAL A 108 -20.45 -11.15 -3.49
N ARG A 109 -20.98 -11.10 -2.25
CA ARG A 109 -22.32 -10.54 -1.98
C ARG A 109 -22.40 -9.05 -2.34
N LEU A 110 -21.35 -8.29 -2.07
CA LEU A 110 -21.29 -6.87 -2.39
C LEU A 110 -21.39 -6.64 -3.90
N ILE A 111 -20.52 -7.27 -4.71
CA ILE A 111 -20.55 -7.08 -6.17
C ILE A 111 -21.86 -7.60 -6.79
N ALA A 112 -22.46 -8.66 -6.23
CA ALA A 112 -23.77 -9.14 -6.66
C ALA A 112 -24.88 -8.10 -6.40
N SER A 113 -24.82 -7.38 -5.28
CA SER A 113 -25.79 -6.32 -4.95
C SER A 113 -25.68 -5.08 -5.84
N MET A 114 -24.61 -4.95 -6.63
CA MET A 114 -24.39 -3.83 -7.55
C MET A 114 -25.09 -4.02 -8.90
N ASP A 115 -25.70 -5.18 -9.18
CA ASP A 115 -26.49 -5.38 -10.40
C ASP A 115 -27.55 -4.26 -10.55
N PRO A 116 -27.71 -3.64 -11.73
CA PRO A 116 -27.14 -4.01 -13.03
C PRO A 116 -25.81 -3.33 -13.39
N ALA A 117 -25.11 -2.69 -12.44
CA ALA A 117 -23.80 -2.09 -12.68
C ALA A 117 -22.70 -3.16 -12.72
N PRO A 118 -21.85 -3.21 -13.76
CA PRO A 118 -20.71 -4.13 -13.83
C PRO A 118 -19.76 -3.96 -12.66
N ALA A 119 -19.41 -5.06 -11.98
CA ALA A 119 -18.48 -5.06 -10.86
C ALA A 119 -17.68 -6.37 -10.78
N TYR A 120 -16.45 -6.29 -10.28
CA TYR A 120 -15.55 -7.42 -10.07
C TYR A 120 -14.60 -7.18 -8.89
N VAL A 121 -13.98 -8.27 -8.43
CA VAL A 121 -12.97 -8.28 -7.36
C VAL A 121 -11.64 -8.70 -7.97
N LEU A 122 -10.60 -7.92 -7.69
CA LEU A 122 -9.23 -8.25 -8.06
C LEU A 122 -8.43 -8.74 -6.86
N GLY A 123 -7.57 -9.70 -7.10
CA GLY A 123 -6.55 -10.13 -6.16
C GLY A 123 -5.34 -9.21 -6.13
N PRO A 124 -4.35 -9.50 -5.27
CA PRO A 124 -3.17 -8.65 -5.08
C PRO A 124 -2.29 -8.49 -6.33
N ARG A 125 -2.39 -9.42 -7.29
CA ARG A 125 -1.68 -9.43 -8.57
C ARG A 125 -2.56 -8.99 -9.74
N TRP A 126 -3.75 -8.45 -9.43
CA TRP A 126 -4.77 -8.04 -10.39
C TRP A 126 -5.42 -9.22 -11.13
N GLU A 127 -5.40 -10.40 -10.53
CA GLU A 127 -6.19 -11.56 -10.96
C GLU A 127 -7.69 -11.35 -10.67
N PHE A 128 -8.57 -11.77 -11.57
CA PHE A 128 -10.01 -11.74 -11.33
C PHE A 128 -10.40 -12.86 -10.37
N LEU A 129 -10.85 -12.48 -9.17
CA LEU A 129 -11.29 -13.43 -8.12
C LEU A 129 -12.80 -13.67 -8.11
N ALA A 130 -13.57 -12.67 -8.54
CA ALA A 130 -15.02 -12.76 -8.70
C ALA A 130 -15.54 -11.63 -9.61
N TRP A 131 -16.68 -11.82 -10.23
CA TRP A 131 -17.39 -10.80 -11.01
C TRP A 131 -18.91 -11.01 -10.90
N ASN A 132 -19.67 -9.95 -11.10
CA ASN A 132 -21.13 -10.02 -11.11
C ASN A 132 -21.67 -10.30 -12.51
N ARG A 133 -22.98 -10.54 -12.61
CA ARG A 133 -23.64 -10.88 -13.87
C ARG A 133 -23.55 -9.75 -14.88
N ALA A 134 -23.70 -8.49 -14.46
CA ALA A 134 -23.53 -7.34 -15.32
C ALA A 134 -22.12 -7.25 -15.95
N GLN A 135 -21.08 -7.65 -15.21
CA GLN A 135 -19.72 -7.72 -15.75
C GLN A 135 -19.58 -8.79 -16.84
N SER A 136 -20.15 -9.99 -16.65
CA SER A 136 -20.18 -11.01 -17.71
C SER A 136 -20.98 -10.56 -18.94
N HIS A 137 -22.00 -9.71 -18.78
CA HIS A 137 -22.70 -9.13 -19.93
C HIS A 137 -21.88 -8.08 -20.66
N LEU A 138 -21.11 -7.26 -19.93
CA LEU A 138 -20.22 -6.24 -20.51
C LEU A 138 -19.02 -6.87 -21.21
N TYR A 139 -18.41 -7.89 -20.59
CA TYR A 139 -17.24 -8.59 -21.09
C TYR A 139 -17.47 -10.12 -21.03
N PRO A 140 -18.19 -10.70 -22.02
CA PRO A 140 -18.56 -12.12 -22.01
C PRO A 140 -17.39 -13.11 -22.03
N MET A 141 -16.21 -12.65 -22.45
CA MET A 141 -15.01 -13.50 -22.46
C MET A 141 -14.51 -13.81 -21.05
N ILE A 142 -14.89 -13.03 -20.03
CA ILE A 142 -14.44 -13.24 -18.64
C ILE A 142 -14.75 -14.65 -18.11
N ASP A 143 -15.89 -15.22 -18.51
CA ASP A 143 -16.33 -16.56 -18.11
C ASP A 143 -15.58 -17.69 -18.82
N ARG A 144 -14.77 -17.36 -19.85
CA ARG A 144 -14.04 -18.30 -20.70
C ARG A 144 -12.53 -18.22 -20.54
N LEU A 145 -12.03 -17.26 -19.75
CA LEU A 145 -10.60 -17.11 -19.52
C LEU A 145 -10.06 -18.33 -18.76
N GLU A 146 -8.96 -18.87 -19.27
CA GLU A 146 -8.15 -19.85 -18.55
C GLU A 146 -7.53 -19.21 -17.29
N PRO A 147 -7.14 -19.99 -16.27
CA PRO A 147 -6.62 -19.44 -15.01
C PRO A 147 -5.49 -18.42 -15.17
N ASP A 148 -4.55 -18.66 -16.09
CA ASP A 148 -3.42 -17.74 -16.36
C ASP A 148 -3.83 -16.47 -17.13
N GLU A 149 -4.99 -16.49 -17.78
CA GLU A 149 -5.55 -15.38 -18.56
C GLU A 149 -6.48 -14.49 -17.72
N ARG A 150 -6.90 -14.96 -16.53
CA ARG A 150 -7.77 -14.23 -15.57
C ARG A 150 -7.02 -13.12 -14.84
N ASN A 151 -6.37 -12.25 -15.59
CA ASN A 151 -5.66 -11.08 -15.06
C ASN A 151 -6.10 -9.83 -15.83
N LEU A 152 -6.40 -8.74 -15.11
CA LEU A 152 -6.86 -7.51 -15.74
C LEU A 152 -5.83 -6.93 -16.71
N VAL A 153 -4.52 -7.01 -16.40
CA VAL A 153 -3.47 -6.55 -17.30
C VAL A 153 -3.40 -7.44 -18.53
N TRP A 154 -3.50 -8.77 -18.38
CA TRP A 154 -3.55 -9.67 -19.52
C TRP A 154 -4.74 -9.35 -20.42
N VAL A 155 -5.95 -9.23 -19.86
CA VAL A 155 -7.16 -8.88 -20.60
C VAL A 155 -6.98 -7.55 -21.34
N PHE A 156 -6.43 -6.53 -20.70
CA PHE A 156 -6.32 -5.20 -21.28
C PHE A 156 -5.31 -5.09 -22.45
N PHE A 157 -4.30 -5.96 -22.49
CA PHE A 157 -3.18 -5.87 -23.43
C PHE A 157 -3.05 -7.04 -24.39
N ALA A 158 -3.44 -8.25 -23.99
CA ALA A 158 -3.27 -9.48 -24.74
C ALA A 158 -4.59 -10.02 -25.32
N GLU A 159 -5.74 -9.69 -24.73
CA GLU A 159 -7.03 -10.14 -25.24
C GLU A 159 -7.57 -9.17 -26.31
N PRO A 160 -7.73 -9.59 -27.57
CA PRO A 160 -8.05 -8.69 -28.67
C PRO A 160 -9.39 -7.95 -28.52
N THR A 161 -10.42 -8.60 -27.96
CA THR A 161 -11.78 -8.02 -27.88
C THR A 161 -11.93 -7.01 -26.74
N ALA A 162 -11.17 -7.15 -25.67
CA ALA A 162 -11.17 -6.19 -24.56
C ALA A 162 -10.76 -4.78 -24.99
N ARG A 163 -9.87 -4.66 -25.98
CA ARG A 163 -9.46 -3.36 -26.53
C ARG A 163 -10.62 -2.61 -27.18
N GLU A 164 -11.58 -3.32 -27.77
CA GLU A 164 -12.74 -2.73 -28.43
C GLU A 164 -13.76 -2.15 -27.43
N LEU A 165 -13.73 -2.60 -26.17
CA LEU A 165 -14.59 -2.12 -25.08
C LEU A 165 -14.09 -0.82 -24.44
N VAL A 166 -12.85 -0.40 -24.75
CA VAL A 166 -12.18 0.71 -24.07
C VAL A 166 -12.10 1.92 -24.99
N VAL A 167 -12.85 2.96 -24.62
CA VAL A 167 -12.69 4.29 -25.19
C VAL A 167 -11.34 4.88 -24.75
N ASP A 168 -10.61 5.50 -25.67
CA ASP A 168 -9.28 6.10 -25.44
C ASP A 168 -8.25 5.12 -24.85
N TRP A 169 -8.23 3.90 -25.39
CA TRP A 169 -7.34 2.82 -24.94
C TRP A 169 -5.88 3.23 -24.68
N PRO A 170 -5.21 4.06 -25.51
CA PRO A 170 -3.82 4.46 -25.25
C PRO A 170 -3.60 5.24 -23.94
N ASP A 171 -4.56 6.04 -23.50
CA ASP A 171 -4.50 6.77 -22.24
C ASP A 171 -4.80 5.84 -21.05
N GLN A 172 -5.83 5.01 -21.20
CA GLN A 172 -6.22 4.04 -20.17
C GLN A 172 -5.14 2.97 -19.94
N ALA A 173 -4.48 2.52 -21.01
CA ALA A 173 -3.35 1.59 -20.95
C ALA A 173 -2.18 2.17 -20.13
N ARG A 174 -1.82 3.44 -20.35
CA ARG A 174 -0.77 4.11 -19.58
C ARG A 174 -1.13 4.21 -18.10
N ARG A 175 -2.39 4.53 -17.80
CA ARG A 175 -2.89 4.63 -16.43
C ARG A 175 -2.87 3.28 -15.72
N ILE A 176 -3.44 2.25 -16.34
CA ILE A 176 -3.47 0.88 -15.79
C ILE A 176 -2.05 0.36 -15.52
N LEU A 177 -1.11 0.57 -16.44
CA LEU A 177 0.28 0.17 -16.22
C LEU A 177 0.94 0.91 -15.04
N ALA A 178 0.66 2.20 -14.89
CA ALA A 178 1.18 2.98 -13.76
C ALA A 178 0.61 2.50 -12.42
N GLU A 179 -0.71 2.28 -12.36
CA GLU A 179 -1.41 1.77 -11.18
C GLU A 179 -0.96 0.35 -10.83
N PHE A 180 -0.83 -0.54 -11.82
CA PHE A 180 -0.32 -1.89 -11.64
C PHE A 180 1.10 -1.86 -11.05
N ARG A 181 2.03 -1.12 -11.67
CA ARG A 181 3.42 -1.01 -11.19
C ARG A 181 3.52 -0.48 -9.77
N ALA A 182 2.66 0.45 -9.37
CA ALA A 182 2.61 0.98 -8.01
C ALA A 182 2.00 -0.05 -7.02
N GLY A 183 0.92 -0.72 -7.43
CA GLY A 183 0.22 -1.75 -6.66
C GLY A 183 1.07 -3.00 -6.42
N THR A 184 1.86 -3.42 -7.42
CA THR A 184 2.70 -4.62 -7.38
C THR A 184 4.19 -4.34 -7.11
N ALA A 185 4.58 -3.10 -6.79
CA ALA A 185 5.97 -2.75 -6.49
C ALA A 185 6.61 -3.62 -5.39
N GLY A 186 5.80 -4.06 -4.41
CA GLY A 186 6.23 -4.96 -3.34
C GLY A 186 6.22 -6.44 -3.70
N LEU A 187 5.70 -6.81 -4.88
CA LEU A 187 5.51 -8.18 -5.36
C LEU A 187 6.49 -8.54 -6.49
N ARG A 188 7.52 -7.73 -6.74
CA ARG A 188 8.47 -7.92 -7.85
C ARG A 188 9.27 -9.24 -7.79
N ALA A 189 9.28 -9.91 -6.64
CA ALA A 189 9.89 -11.22 -6.47
C ALA A 189 8.87 -12.38 -6.56
N ASP A 190 7.58 -12.09 -6.75
CA ASP A 190 6.54 -13.09 -6.98
C ASP A 190 6.59 -13.52 -8.46
N PRO A 191 6.86 -14.80 -8.76
CA PRO A 191 6.92 -15.29 -10.13
C PRO A 191 5.58 -15.20 -10.87
N LYS A 192 4.44 -15.03 -10.17
CA LYS A 192 3.11 -14.83 -10.79
C LYS A 192 2.83 -13.36 -11.17
N VAL A 193 3.77 -12.44 -10.94
CA VAL A 193 3.65 -11.00 -11.28
C VAL A 193 4.51 -10.61 -12.50
N LEU A 194 5.36 -11.52 -12.98
CA LEU A 194 6.18 -11.38 -14.18
C LEU A 194 5.52 -12.05 -15.39
#